data_AF-A0A920TQ64-F1
#
_entry.id   AF-A0A920TQ64-F1
#
_cell.length_a   1.000
_cell.length_b   1.000
_cell.length_c   1.000
_cell.angle_alpha   90.00
_cell.angle_beta   90.00
_cell.angle_gamma   90.00
#
_symmetry.space_group_name_H-M   'P 1'
#
loop_
_entity.id
_entity.type
_entity.pdbx_description
1 polymer ?
#
loop_
_entity_poly.entity_id
_entity_poly.type
_entity_poly.pdbx_seq_one_letter_code
_entity_poly.pdbx_strand_id
1 'polypeptide(L)'
;MGWYTGRCSPNTRDLVFDDGEFLYDSDSYSDDLPYWEYRKNKKQLIFPYTLDNNDMRFATSQGFNSGKQFYTYLKDSFDALYEEGKTNPKMMSVGLHCRLIGRPGRIQSLKKFLDYV
;
A
#
# COMPACT_ATOMS: atom_id res chain seq x y z
N MET A 1 -16.75 1.56 -2.60
CA MET A 1 -16.17 2.02 -3.87
C MET A 1 -14.98 2.91 -3.53
N GLY A 2 -13.78 2.66 -4.06
CA GLY A 2 -12.58 3.45 -3.80
C GLY A 2 -11.78 3.67 -5.09
N TRP A 3 -10.90 4.66 -5.10
CA TRP A 3 -10.11 5.06 -6.26
C TRP A 3 -8.61 4.89 -6.04
N TYR A 4 -7.90 4.42 -7.06
CA TYR A 4 -6.44 4.37 -7.12
C TYR A 4 -5.97 4.37 -8.58
N THR A 5 -5.18 5.37 -8.95
CA THR A 5 -4.57 5.51 -10.28
C THR A 5 -3.13 5.00 -10.29
N GLY A 6 -2.40 5.17 -9.18
CA GLY A 6 -0.98 4.93 -9.04
C GLY A 6 -0.14 6.03 -9.68
N ARG A 7 -0.07 6.06 -11.01
CA ARG A 7 0.66 7.11 -11.74
C ARG A 7 -0.24 8.31 -12.01
N CYS A 8 -0.39 9.15 -10.99
CA CYS A 8 -1.25 10.34 -11.04
C CYS A 8 -0.74 11.45 -11.96
N SER A 9 -1.68 12.18 -12.54
CA SER A 9 -1.49 13.58 -12.95
C SER A 9 -1.76 14.54 -11.77
N PRO A 10 -1.34 15.82 -11.86
CA PRO A 10 -1.70 16.84 -10.86
C PRO A 10 -3.21 17.00 -10.62
N ASN A 11 -4.05 16.68 -11.62
CA ASN A 11 -5.50 16.86 -11.55
C ASN A 11 -6.25 15.64 -10.98
N THR A 12 -5.58 14.49 -10.85
CA THR A 12 -6.25 13.20 -10.59
C THR A 12 -7.07 13.24 -9.31
N ARG A 13 -6.46 13.71 -8.21
CA ARG A 13 -7.15 13.77 -6.92
C ARG A 13 -8.20 14.87 -6.88
N ASP A 14 -8.00 15.99 -7.60
CA ASP A 14 -9.05 17.01 -7.72
C ASP A 14 -10.30 16.45 -8.41
N LEU A 15 -10.14 15.62 -9.44
CA LEU A 15 -11.26 14.95 -10.11
C LEU A 15 -11.99 13.98 -9.18
N VAL A 16 -11.27 13.22 -8.34
CA VAL A 16 -11.85 12.30 -7.35
C VAL A 16 -12.64 13.09 -6.30
N PHE A 17 -12.06 14.17 -5.77
CA PHE A 17 -12.78 15.09 -4.89
C PHE A 17 -13.99 15.69 -5.59
N ASP A 18 -13.89 16.00 -6.88
CA ASP A 18 -14.95 16.67 -7.60
C ASP A 18 -16.17 15.79 -7.86
N ASP A 19 -15.93 14.52 -8.19
CA ASP A 19 -16.91 13.46 -8.32
C ASP A 19 -17.68 13.23 -7.01
N GLY A 20 -16.95 13.01 -5.90
CA GLY A 20 -17.51 12.92 -4.56
C GLY A 20 -18.28 11.62 -4.25
N GLU A 21 -18.26 10.61 -5.13
CA GLU A 21 -18.93 9.33 -4.89
C GLU A 21 -18.00 8.27 -4.27
N PHE A 22 -16.69 8.50 -4.29
CA PHE A 22 -15.70 7.56 -3.75
C PHE A 22 -15.62 7.59 -2.22
N LEU A 23 -15.72 6.42 -1.59
CA LEU A 23 -15.58 6.29 -0.14
C LEU A 23 -14.15 6.59 0.32
N TYR A 24 -13.15 6.26 -0.50
CA TYR A 24 -11.76 6.55 -0.21
C TYR A 24 -10.92 6.71 -1.49
N ASP A 25 -9.81 7.40 -1.35
CA ASP A 25 -8.76 7.58 -2.35
C ASP A 25 -7.44 7.03 -1.78
N SER A 26 -6.72 6.23 -2.58
CA SER A 26 -5.45 5.61 -2.21
C SER A 26 -4.26 6.16 -3.00
N ASP A 27 -4.42 7.24 -3.77
CA ASP A 27 -3.32 7.94 -4.43
C ASP A 27 -2.50 8.83 -3.46
N SER A 28 -2.15 8.27 -2.30
CA SER A 28 -1.28 8.86 -1.27
C SER A 28 -0.41 7.78 -0.64
N TYR A 29 0.82 8.14 -0.24
CA TYR A 29 1.81 7.26 0.38
C TYR A 29 2.39 7.89 1.65
N SER A 30 1.62 8.78 2.29
CA SER A 30 2.15 9.79 3.22
C SER A 30 1.84 9.54 4.69
N ASP A 31 1.17 8.45 5.05
CA ASP A 31 0.82 8.13 6.43
C ASP A 31 0.58 6.61 6.60
N ASP A 32 0.61 6.14 7.85
CA ASP A 32 0.30 4.77 8.26
C ASP A 32 -1.14 4.63 8.79
N LEU A 33 -1.91 5.73 8.74
CA LEU A 33 -3.34 5.78 9.11
C LEU A 33 -4.19 6.43 8.02
N PRO A 34 -5.48 6.05 7.90
CA PRO A 34 -6.42 6.81 7.12
C PRO A 34 -6.64 8.20 7.73
N TYR A 35 -6.76 9.21 6.86
CA TYR A 35 -7.00 10.59 7.29
C TYR A 35 -7.94 11.31 6.33
N TRP A 36 -8.63 12.33 6.83
CA TRP A 36 -9.47 13.19 6.00
C TRP A 36 -8.64 14.30 5.40
N GLU A 37 -8.66 14.43 4.07
CA GLU A 37 -8.15 15.60 3.38
C GLU A 37 -9.31 16.48 2.94
N TYR A 38 -9.15 17.80 3.09
CA TYR A 38 -10.17 18.79 2.79
C TYR A 38 -9.70 19.69 1.65
N ARG A 39 -10.53 19.86 0.63
CA ARG A 39 -10.31 20.80 -0.48
C ARG A 39 -11.56 21.62 -0.69
N LYS A 40 -11.45 22.94 -0.50
CA LYS A 40 -12.60 23.87 -0.51
C LYS A 40 -13.67 23.35 0.48
N ASN A 41 -14.88 23.06 -0.01
CA ASN A 41 -16.00 22.57 0.79
C ASN A 41 -16.20 21.05 0.70
N LYS A 42 -15.25 20.31 0.13
CA LYS A 42 -15.30 18.86 -0.04
C LYS A 42 -14.26 18.17 0.84
N LYS A 43 -14.57 16.94 1.26
CA LYS A 43 -13.65 16.07 2.01
C LYS A 43 -13.55 14.72 1.31
N GLN A 44 -12.36 14.14 1.31
CA GLN A 44 -12.11 12.79 0.82
C GLN A 44 -11.37 12.02 1.92
N LEU A 45 -11.82 10.79 2.21
CA LEU A 45 -11.06 9.89 3.07
C LEU A 45 -9.87 9.39 2.26
N ILE A 46 -8.67 9.62 2.78
CA ILE A 46 -7.44 9.11 2.20
C ILE A 46 -7.10 7.83 2.93
N PHE A 47 -6.89 6.77 2.16
CA PHE A 47 -6.49 5.46 2.66
C PHE A 47 -5.12 5.14 2.06
N PRO A 48 -4.02 5.52 2.74
CA PRO A 48 -2.68 5.49 2.15
C PRO A 48 -2.28 4.11 1.63
N TYR A 49 -1.59 4.11 0.49
CA TYR A 49 -1.04 2.92 -0.15
C TYR A 49 0.48 2.86 0.01
N THR A 50 1.13 1.90 -0.67
CA THR A 50 2.56 1.61 -0.51
C THR A 50 3.26 1.40 -1.86
N LEU A 51 4.50 1.88 -1.97
CA LEU A 51 5.44 1.58 -3.06
C LEU A 51 6.64 0.74 -2.60
N ASP A 52 6.72 0.45 -1.30
CA ASP A 52 7.80 -0.25 -0.63
C ASP A 52 7.40 -1.67 -0.21
N ASN A 53 6.29 -1.83 0.52
CA ASN A 53 5.61 -3.11 0.79
C ASN A 53 4.86 -3.61 -0.45
N ASN A 54 5.55 -3.64 -1.59
CA ASN A 54 4.96 -3.83 -2.90
C ASN A 54 5.84 -4.71 -3.79
N ASP A 55 5.25 -5.76 -4.36
CA ASP A 55 5.97 -6.70 -5.24
C ASP A 55 6.45 -6.05 -6.55
N MET A 56 6.01 -4.83 -6.88
CA MET A 56 6.57 -4.04 -7.99
C MET A 56 8.09 -3.90 -7.87
N ARG A 57 8.63 -3.96 -6.64
CA ARG A 57 10.06 -3.85 -6.37
C ARG A 57 10.87 -4.99 -7.00
N PHE A 58 10.28 -6.14 -7.30
CA PHE A 58 10.91 -7.19 -8.12
C PHE A 58 11.21 -6.75 -9.56
N ALA A 59 10.68 -5.61 -10.02
CA ALA A 59 10.82 -5.08 -11.37
C ALA A 59 11.42 -3.66 -11.41
N THR A 60 12.00 -3.20 -10.30
CA THR A 60 12.67 -1.89 -10.19
C THR A 60 14.15 -2.06 -9.87
N SER A 61 15.01 -1.15 -10.31
CA SER A 61 16.48 -1.28 -10.23
C SER A 61 17.02 -1.56 -8.83
N GLN A 62 16.44 -0.99 -7.77
CA GLN A 62 16.92 -1.21 -6.40
C GLN A 62 16.35 -2.49 -5.76
N GLY A 63 15.18 -2.96 -6.18
CA GLY A 63 14.28 -3.75 -5.35
C GLY A 63 14.69 -5.20 -5.10
N PHE A 64 13.70 -6.08 -4.86
CA PHE A 64 13.96 -7.41 -4.33
C PHE A 64 14.53 -8.37 -5.38
N ASN A 65 15.67 -8.99 -5.06
CA ASN A 65 16.32 -10.02 -5.88
C ASN A 65 15.80 -11.43 -5.59
N SER A 66 15.12 -11.64 -4.46
CA SER A 66 14.57 -12.95 -4.08
C SER A 66 13.30 -12.83 -3.23
N GLY A 67 12.47 -13.88 -3.23
CA GLY A 67 11.31 -13.96 -2.36
C GLY A 67 11.66 -13.80 -0.87
N LYS A 68 12.84 -14.28 -0.43
CA LYS A 68 13.29 -14.13 0.96
C LYS A 68 13.38 -12.65 1.37
N GLN A 69 13.91 -11.80 0.49
CA GLN A 69 14.01 -10.36 0.79
C GLN A 69 12.64 -9.70 0.91
N PHE A 70 11.70 -10.04 0.02
CA PHE A 70 10.33 -9.51 0.11
C PHE A 70 9.63 -9.99 1.40
N TYR A 71 9.73 -11.28 1.74
CA TYR A 71 9.19 -11.81 3.00
C TYR A 71 9.77 -11.10 4.22
N THR A 72 11.11 -10.97 4.30
CA THR A 72 11.76 -10.29 5.43
C THR A 72 11.31 -8.84 5.53
N TYR A 73 11.22 -8.13 4.40
CA TYR A 73 10.74 -6.74 4.40
C TYR A 73 9.31 -6.62 4.96
N LEU A 74 8.38 -7.45 4.47
CA LEU A 74 7.01 -7.46 4.97
C LEU A 74 6.93 -7.85 6.45
N LYS A 75 7.69 -8.86 6.87
CA LYS A 75 7.75 -9.28 8.27
C LYS A 75 8.24 -8.16 9.18
N ASP A 76 9.32 -7.49 8.80
CA ASP A 76 9.91 -6.43 9.62
C ASP A 76 8.99 -5.20 9.69
N SER A 77 8.33 -4.85 8.58
CA SER A 77 7.28 -3.82 8.58
C SER A 77 6.09 -4.19 9.47
N PHE A 78 5.62 -5.43 9.41
CA PHE A 78 4.54 -5.90 10.27
C PHE A 78 4.95 -5.85 11.74
N ASP A 79 6.12 -6.38 12.11
CA ASP A 79 6.57 -6.43 13.51
C ASP A 79 6.68 -5.04 14.13
N ALA A 80 7.21 -4.07 13.38
CA ALA A 80 7.29 -2.69 13.82
C ALA A 80 5.90 -2.11 14.09
N LEU A 81 4.97 -2.22 13.14
CA LEU A 81 3.60 -1.71 13.29
C LEU A 81 2.80 -2.46 14.36
N TYR A 82 3.03 -3.75 14.51
CA TYR A 82 2.38 -4.59 15.52
C TYR A 82 2.85 -4.24 16.93
N GLU A 83 4.14 -3.95 17.12
CA GLU A 83 4.70 -3.46 18.37
C GLU A 83 4.14 -2.08 18.74
N GLU A 84 4.14 -1.13 17.79
CA GLU A 84 3.51 0.18 17.98
C GLU A 84 2.02 0.06 18.31
N GLY A 85 1.35 -0.93 17.72
CA GLY A 85 -0.05 -1.25 17.91
C GLY A 85 -0.47 -1.63 19.33
N LYS A 86 0.49 -1.94 20.22
CA LYS A 86 0.21 -2.09 21.65
C LYS A 86 -0.37 -0.82 22.28
N THR A 87 -0.06 0.34 21.71
CA THR A 87 -0.53 1.64 22.21
C THR A 87 -1.26 2.47 21.15
N ASN A 88 -0.86 2.37 19.89
CA ASN A 88 -1.43 3.14 18.80
C ASN A 88 -1.43 2.32 17.50
N PRO A 89 -2.47 1.50 17.25
CA PRO A 89 -2.59 0.67 16.05
C PRO A 89 -2.47 1.46 14.74
N LYS A 90 -1.95 0.80 13.71
CA LYS A 90 -1.74 1.32 12.35
C LYS A 90 -2.26 0.33 11.32
N MET A 91 -2.37 0.78 10.07
CA MET A 91 -2.62 -0.10 8.94
C MET A 91 -1.33 -0.41 8.18
N MET A 92 -1.32 -1.52 7.44
CA MET A 92 -0.24 -1.90 6.55
C MET A 92 -0.85 -2.35 5.21
N SER A 93 -0.45 -1.70 4.12
CA SER A 93 -0.81 -2.12 2.77
C SER A 93 0.24 -3.11 2.23
N VAL A 94 -0.20 -4.12 1.46
CA VAL A 94 0.69 -5.02 0.70
C VAL A 94 0.29 -5.02 -0.77
N GLY A 95 1.12 -4.42 -1.61
CA GLY A 95 0.87 -4.29 -3.04
C GLY A 95 1.31 -5.52 -3.84
N LEU A 96 0.40 -6.06 -4.65
CA LEU A 96 0.63 -7.30 -5.41
C LEU A 96 0.23 -7.14 -6.88
N HIS A 97 1.01 -7.74 -7.77
CA HIS A 97 0.73 -7.77 -9.20
C HIS A 97 0.75 -9.21 -9.71
N CYS A 98 -0.31 -9.65 -10.39
CA CYS A 98 -0.45 -11.04 -10.86
C CYS A 98 0.78 -11.54 -11.65
N ARG A 99 1.32 -10.69 -12.53
CA ARG A 99 2.48 -11.00 -13.38
C ARG A 99 3.81 -11.09 -12.62
N LEU A 100 3.87 -10.59 -11.38
CA LEU A 100 5.06 -10.53 -10.55
C LEU A 100 4.99 -11.57 -9.42
N ILE A 101 4.19 -11.36 -8.37
CA ILE A 101 4.12 -12.30 -7.23
C ILE A 101 3.65 -13.70 -7.64
N GLY A 102 2.84 -13.81 -8.71
CA GLY A 102 2.33 -15.09 -9.21
C GLY A 102 3.41 -16.02 -9.81
N ARG A 103 4.64 -15.54 -10.01
CA ARG A 103 5.75 -16.39 -10.47
C ARG A 103 6.11 -17.42 -9.39
N PRO A 104 6.37 -18.70 -9.73
CA PRO A 104 6.65 -19.75 -8.74
C PRO A 104 7.79 -19.42 -7.76
N GLY A 105 8.83 -18.71 -8.22
CA GLY A 105 9.95 -18.29 -7.37
C GLY A 105 9.65 -17.14 -6.39
N ARG A 106 8.47 -16.50 -6.51
CA ARG A 106 8.07 -15.34 -5.69
C ARG A 106 6.84 -15.64 -4.81
N ILE A 107 5.88 -16.41 -5.30
CA ILE A 107 4.62 -16.66 -4.55
C ILE A 107 4.85 -17.29 -3.16
N GLN A 108 5.93 -18.06 -3.02
CA GLN A 108 6.28 -18.70 -1.74
C GLN A 108 6.57 -17.69 -0.62
N SER A 109 7.06 -16.49 -0.94
CA SER A 109 7.28 -15.47 0.09
C SER A 109 5.98 -14.85 0.58
N LEU A 110 5.00 -14.65 -0.30
CA LEU A 110 3.68 -14.18 0.09
C LEU A 110 2.99 -15.23 0.98
N LYS A 111 3.03 -16.52 0.59
CA LYS A 111 2.47 -17.59 1.42
C LYS A 111 3.06 -17.58 2.84
N LYS A 112 4.39 -17.51 2.95
CA LYS A 112 5.08 -17.47 4.24
C LYS A 112 4.69 -16.25 5.08
N PHE A 113 4.47 -15.09 4.46
CA PHE A 113 4.05 -13.89 5.18
C PHE A 113 2.60 -14.03 5.67
N LEU A 114 1.70 -14.59 4.86
CA LEU A 114 0.34 -14.89 5.28
C LEU A 114 0.27 -15.94 6.41
N ASP A 115 1.18 -16.92 6.42
CA ASP A 115 1.28 -17.90 7.52
C ASP A 115 1.86 -17.28 8.81
N TYR A 116 2.52 -16.12 8.73
CA TYR A 116 3.19 -15.46 9.85
C TYR A 116 2.26 -14.54 10.64
N VAL A 117 1.37 -13.83 9.95
CA VAL A 117 0.40 -12.87 10.54
C VAL A 117 -0.80 -13.58 11.15
#